data_AF-A0A1C7MUH0-F1
#
_entry.id   AF-A0A1C7MUH0-F1
#
_cell.length_a   1.000
_cell.length_b   1.000
_cell.length_c   1.000
_cell.angle_alpha   90.00
_cell.angle_beta   90.00
_cell.angle_gamma   90.00
#
_symmetry.space_group_name_H-M   'P 1'
#
loop_
_entity.id
_entity.type
_entity.pdbx_description
1 polymer ?
#
loop_
_entity_poly.entity_id
_entity_poly.type
_entity_poly.pdbx_seq_one_letter_code
_entity_poly.pdbx_strand_id
1 'polypeptide(L)'
;MSQATQTYLKTFNVIVNKEYSNKSDIYDAIKQLGKEHNAIMSIKSSKPTSINYICKHSGTKRIRSDREDASKNTKSKKMLCGAFVNSRFDALFQKWTAVSHQDHHNHDIPKNPAEYSINRKMPVELEERIFRYFKQG
;
A
#
# COMPACT_ATOMS: atom_id res chain seq x y z
N MET A 1 -16.91 -5.07 -14.04
CA MET A 1 -15.72 -4.53 -13.34
C MET A 1 -15.37 -3.17 -13.93
N SER A 2 -14.90 -2.22 -13.13
CA SER A 2 -14.50 -0.89 -13.65
C SER A 2 -13.17 -0.96 -14.42
N GLN A 3 -12.92 -0.03 -15.34
CA GLN A 3 -11.65 0.08 -16.07
C GLN A 3 -10.44 0.24 -15.14
N ALA A 4 -10.60 0.98 -14.03
CA ALA A 4 -9.57 1.13 -13.01
C ALA A 4 -9.22 -0.20 -12.32
N THR A 5 -10.22 -1.05 -12.07
CA THR A 5 -10.01 -2.39 -11.52
C THR A 5 -9.24 -3.29 -12.50
N GLN A 6 -9.53 -3.22 -13.80
CA GLN A 6 -8.83 -4.04 -14.80
C GLN A 6 -7.35 -3.65 -14.93
N THR A 7 -7.03 -2.35 -14.93
CA THR A 7 -5.64 -1.87 -15.01
C THR A 7 -4.85 -2.26 -13.75
N TYR A 8 -5.46 -2.13 -12.56
CA TYR A 8 -4.87 -2.61 -11.31
C TYR A 8 -4.51 -4.09 -11.38
N LEU A 9 -5.45 -4.93 -11.80
CA LEU A 9 -5.25 -6.39 -11.90
C LEU A 9 -4.13 -6.75 -12.87
N LYS A 10 -4.04 -6.04 -14.01
CA LYS A 10 -2.95 -6.24 -14.97
C LYS A 10 -1.58 -5.96 -14.34
N THR A 11 -1.42 -4.83 -13.66
CA THR A 11 -0.15 -4.48 -13.00
C THR A 11 0.15 -5.41 -11.83
N PHE A 12 -0.86 -5.79 -11.04
CA PHE A 12 -0.72 -6.76 -9.96
C PHE A 12 -0.24 -8.12 -10.47
N ASN A 13 -0.83 -8.62 -11.57
CA ASN A 13 -0.45 -9.88 -12.21
C ASN A 13 0.99 -9.86 -12.74
N VAL A 14 1.47 -8.71 -13.24
CA VAL A 14 2.88 -8.57 -13.63
C VAL A 14 3.79 -8.71 -12.42
N ILE A 15 3.42 -8.12 -11.28
CA ILE A 15 4.24 -8.17 -10.06
C ILE A 15 4.34 -9.59 -9.52
N VAL A 16 3.23 -10.32 -9.42
CA VAL A 16 3.23 -11.66 -8.82
C VAL A 16 3.87 -12.73 -9.72
N ASN A 17 3.87 -12.54 -11.04
CA ASN A 17 4.50 -13.47 -11.98
C ASN A 17 5.95 -13.11 -12.33
N LYS A 18 6.48 -12.00 -11.80
CA LYS A 18 7.85 -11.57 -12.06
C LYS A 18 8.82 -12.16 -11.03
N GLU A 19 10.00 -12.54 -11.50
CA GLU A 19 11.14 -12.86 -10.66
C GLU A 19 11.95 -11.60 -10.34
N TYR A 20 12.40 -11.49 -9.10
CA TYR A 20 13.18 -10.35 -8.62
C TYR A 20 14.53 -10.81 -8.09
N SER A 21 15.58 -10.04 -8.34
CA SER A 21 16.92 -10.37 -7.85
C SER A 21 17.08 -10.03 -6.37
N ASN A 22 16.34 -9.03 -5.87
CA ASN A 22 16.42 -8.58 -4.49
C ASN A 22 15.05 -8.14 -3.93
N LYS A 23 14.96 -7.97 -2.62
CA LYS A 23 13.74 -7.51 -1.94
C LYS A 23 13.34 -6.07 -2.26
N SER A 24 14.32 -5.21 -2.56
CA SER A 24 14.06 -3.79 -2.87
C SER A 24 13.25 -3.66 -4.15
N ASP A 25 13.55 -4.46 -5.16
CA ASP A 25 12.82 -4.44 -6.43
C ASP A 25 11.34 -4.79 -6.25
N ILE A 26 11.03 -5.73 -5.35
CA ILE A 26 9.64 -6.10 -4.98
C ILE A 26 8.95 -4.91 -4.29
N TYR A 27 9.66 -4.28 -3.34
CA TYR A 27 9.16 -3.10 -2.64
C TYR A 27 8.84 -1.96 -3.61
N ASP A 28 9.73 -1.66 -4.55
CA ASP A 28 9.54 -0.60 -5.53
C ASP A 28 8.39 -0.91 -6.49
N ALA A 29 8.25 -2.16 -6.93
CA ALA A 29 7.14 -2.58 -7.79
C ALA A 29 5.78 -2.44 -7.07
N ILE A 30 5.68 -2.88 -5.81
CA ILE A 30 4.46 -2.75 -5.01
C ILE A 30 4.17 -1.28 -4.67
N LYS A 31 5.20 -0.48 -4.40
CA LYS A 31 5.05 0.97 -4.17
C LYS A 31 4.54 1.67 -5.42
N GLN A 32 5.02 1.29 -6.59
CA GLN A 32 4.57 1.84 -7.87
C GLN A 32 3.10 1.48 -8.15
N LEU A 33 2.70 0.22 -7.91
CA LEU A 33 1.30 -0.20 -7.95
C LEU A 33 0.40 0.68 -7.07
N GLY A 34 0.84 0.97 -5.85
CA GLY A 34 0.11 1.83 -4.92
C GLY A 34 -0.01 3.29 -5.35
N LYS A 35 0.98 3.82 -6.09
CA LYS A 35 0.95 5.19 -6.65
C LYS A 35 0.03 5.31 -7.85
N GLU A 36 0.08 4.35 -8.76
CA GLU A 36 -0.70 4.38 -10.01
C GLU A 36 -2.18 4.09 -9.78
N HIS A 37 -2.48 3.16 -8.88
CA HIS A 37 -3.83 2.62 -8.72
C HIS A 37 -4.45 2.98 -7.37
N ASN A 38 -3.80 3.81 -6.54
CA ASN A 38 -4.23 4.13 -5.16
C ASN A 38 -4.46 2.89 -4.26
N ALA A 39 -3.90 1.74 -4.65
CA ALA A 39 -4.05 0.46 -3.96
C ALA A 39 -2.81 0.19 -3.09
N ILE A 40 -2.78 0.78 -1.90
CA ILE A 40 -1.59 0.72 -1.05
C ILE A 40 -1.49 -0.61 -0.32
N MET A 41 -0.34 -1.27 -0.47
CA MET A 41 0.04 -2.41 0.34
C MET A 41 1.08 -2.02 1.39
N SER A 42 1.02 -2.65 2.56
CA SER A 42 1.97 -2.51 3.65
C SER A 42 2.64 -3.85 3.95
N ILE A 43 3.90 -3.80 4.38
CA ILE A 43 4.64 -4.99 4.83
C ILE A 43 4.02 -5.46 6.15
N LYS A 44 3.41 -6.64 6.16
CA LYS A 44 2.94 -7.32 7.37
C LYS A 44 4.10 -7.99 8.11
N SER A 45 5.03 -8.59 7.37
CA SER A 45 6.23 -9.21 7.91
C SER A 45 7.34 -9.26 6.87
N SER A 46 8.59 -9.06 7.28
CA SER A 46 9.78 -9.24 6.46
C SER A 46 10.80 -10.08 7.22
N LYS A 47 11.19 -11.21 6.64
CA LYS A 47 12.20 -12.15 7.15
C LYS A 47 13.32 -12.30 6.11
N PRO A 48 14.49 -12.86 6.45
CA PRO A 48 15.59 -13.04 5.48
C PRO A 48 15.15 -13.67 4.16
N THR A 49 14.29 -14.69 4.20
CA THR A 49 13.85 -15.50 3.03
C THR A 49 12.38 -15.32 2.64
N SER A 50 11.64 -14.41 3.29
CA SER A 50 10.23 -14.20 2.96
C SER A 50 9.77 -12.77 3.25
N ILE A 51 8.87 -12.24 2.43
CA ILE A 51 8.21 -10.95 2.68
C ILE A 51 6.72 -11.07 2.39
N ASN A 52 5.90 -10.48 3.26
CA ASN A 52 4.45 -10.51 3.16
C ASN A 52 3.91 -9.08 3.10
N TYR A 53 3.20 -8.77 2.02
CA TYR A 53 2.48 -7.54 1.81
C TYR A 53 0.99 -7.78 1.95
N ILE A 54 0.30 -6.89 2.65
CA ILE A 54 -1.16 -6.89 2.76
C ILE A 54 -1.69 -5.53 2.34
N CYS A 55 -2.92 -5.47 1.83
CA CYS A 55 -3.59 -4.20 1.61
C CYS A 55 -3.69 -3.40 2.92
N LYS A 56 -3.31 -2.12 2.86
CA LYS A 56 -3.32 -1.19 4.00
C LYS A 56 -4.72 -0.72 4.37
N HIS A 57 -5.68 -0.85 3.44
CA HIS A 57 -7.06 -0.46 3.68
C HIS A 57 -7.69 -1.39 4.72
N SER A 58 -7.97 -0.82 5.88
CA SER A 58 -8.75 -1.46 6.94
C SER A 58 -9.89 -0.53 7.33
N GLY A 59 -10.87 -0.40 6.44
CA GLY A 59 -12.04 0.45 6.63
C GLY A 59 -11.78 1.97 6.54
N THR A 60 -12.88 2.72 6.42
CA THR A 60 -12.90 4.18 6.41
C THR A 60 -12.22 4.75 7.66
N LYS A 61 -11.31 5.71 7.46
CA LYS A 61 -10.63 6.41 8.55
C LYS A 61 -11.66 7.14 9.43
N ARG A 62 -11.34 7.24 10.73
CA ARG A 62 -12.06 8.07 11.73
C ARG A 62 -12.53 9.37 11.10
N ILE A 63 -13.85 9.60 11.12
CA ILE A 63 -14.40 10.96 11.00
C ILE A 63 -13.78 11.75 12.14
N ARG A 64 -13.15 12.89 11.83
CA ARG A 64 -12.60 13.78 12.87
C ARG A 64 -13.76 14.23 13.77
N SER A 65 -13.50 14.28 15.07
CA SER A 65 -14.50 14.57 16.12
C SER A 65 -15.02 16.00 16.11
N ASP A 66 -14.65 16.80 15.11
CA ASP A 66 -15.03 18.19 14.91
C ASP A 66 -16.34 18.34 14.10
N ARG A 67 -16.94 17.24 13.63
CA ARG A 67 -18.25 17.22 12.97
C ARG A 67 -19.30 16.59 13.89
N GLU A 68 -20.48 17.21 13.99
CA GLU A 68 -21.64 16.78 14.80
C GLU A 68 -22.06 15.30 14.57
N ASP A 69 -21.65 14.69 13.46
CA ASP A 69 -21.88 13.28 13.12
C ASP A 69 -21.01 12.27 13.90
N ALA A 70 -20.09 12.72 14.75
CA ALA A 70 -19.18 11.84 15.50
C ALA A 70 -19.90 10.92 16.52
N SER A 71 -21.16 11.17 16.84
CA SER A 71 -21.89 10.48 17.91
C SER A 71 -22.41 9.08 17.56
N LYS A 72 -22.52 8.69 16.28
CA LYS A 72 -23.21 7.44 15.88
C LYS A 72 -22.36 6.32 15.28
N ASN A 73 -21.10 6.55 14.93
CA ASN A 73 -20.23 5.52 14.31
C ASN A 73 -18.80 5.51 14.89
N THR A 74 -18.66 5.19 16.17
CA THR A 74 -17.39 5.25 16.93
C THR A 74 -16.51 3.99 16.85
N LYS A 75 -16.97 2.90 16.24
CA LYS A 75 -16.12 1.71 16.05
C LYS A 75 -15.51 1.74 14.65
N SER A 76 -14.19 1.91 14.59
CA SER A 76 -13.43 1.62 13.37
C SER A 76 -13.69 0.16 13.00
N LYS A 77 -14.60 -0.07 12.05
CA LYS A 77 -14.79 -1.39 11.46
C LYS A 77 -13.55 -1.66 10.61
N LYS A 78 -12.53 -2.28 11.20
CA LYS A 78 -11.43 -2.88 10.44
C LYS A 78 -12.03 -4.01 9.60
N MET A 79 -12.54 -3.69 8.41
CA MET A 79 -12.70 -4.71 7.39
C MET A 79 -11.29 -5.11 6.98
N LEU A 80 -10.89 -6.34 7.31
CA LEU A 80 -9.62 -6.89 6.87
C LEU A 80 -9.74 -7.12 5.37
N CYS A 81 -8.97 -6.37 4.58
CA CYS A 81 -8.87 -6.63 3.15
C CYS A 81 -8.18 -7.97 2.90
N GLY A 82 -8.75 -8.76 1.98
CA GLY A 82 -8.23 -10.07 1.59
C GLY A 82 -7.02 -9.98 0.66
N ALA A 83 -6.68 -8.81 0.11
CA ALA A 83 -5.60 -8.68 -0.84
C ALA A 83 -4.22 -8.76 -0.17
N PHE A 84 -3.37 -9.66 -0.67
CA PHE A 84 -2.01 -9.89 -0.17
C PHE A 84 -1.06 -10.41 -1.25
N VAL A 85 0.24 -10.28 -1.01
CA VAL A 85 1.31 -10.91 -1.78
C VAL A 85 2.34 -11.46 -0.80
N ASN A 86 2.63 -12.74 -0.91
CA ASN A 86 3.69 -13.41 -0.16
C ASN A 86 4.79 -13.83 -1.13
N SER A 87 5.99 -13.30 -0.93
CA SER A 87 7.15 -13.61 -1.73
C SER A 87 8.18 -14.36 -0.90
N ARG A 88 8.86 -15.33 -1.52
CA ARG A 88 9.95 -16.08 -0.92
C ARG A 88 11.19 -16.03 -1.79
N PHE A 89 12.34 -16.18 -1.15
CA PHE A 89 13.61 -16.36 -1.82
C PHE A 89 13.81 -17.83 -2.16
N ASP A 90 14.03 -18.10 -3.44
CA ASP A 90 14.55 -19.35 -3.95
C ASP A 90 16.07 -19.29 -3.93
N ALA A 91 16.69 -20.10 -3.07
CA ALA A 91 18.14 -20.14 -2.91
C ALA A 91 18.86 -20.80 -4.10
N LEU A 92 18.19 -21.69 -4.85
CA LEU A 92 18.78 -22.38 -6.00
C LEU A 92 18.96 -21.41 -7.17
N PHE A 93 17.92 -20.64 -7.46
CA PHE A 93 17.94 -19.68 -8.57
C PHE A 93 18.41 -18.28 -8.15
N GLN A 94 18.59 -18.06 -6.84
CA GLN A 94 18.88 -16.75 -6.25
C GLN A 94 17.86 -15.67 -6.68
N LYS A 95 16.59 -16.06 -6.73
CA LYS A 95 15.48 -15.20 -7.14
C LYS A 95 14.40 -15.13 -6.07
N TRP A 96 13.71 -14.01 -6.04
CA TRP A 96 12.49 -13.82 -5.27
C TRP A 96 11.27 -13.98 -6.18
N THR A 97 10.31 -14.78 -5.74
CA THR A 97 9.06 -15.03 -6.46
C THR A 97 7.87 -14.91 -5.53
N ALA A 98 6.71 -14.54 -6.06
CA ALA A 98 5.47 -14.65 -5.30
C ALA A 98 5.07 -16.14 -5.22
N VAL A 99 4.91 -16.65 -4.00
CA VAL A 99 4.49 -18.04 -3.75
C VAL A 99 3.00 -18.16 -3.45
N SER A 100 2.38 -17.06 -3.02
CA SER A 100 0.93 -16.96 -2.88
C SER A 100 0.50 -15.50 -2.91
N HIS A 101 -0.69 -15.26 -3.46
CA HIS A 101 -1.26 -13.92 -3.55
C HIS A 101 -2.79 -13.99 -3.61
N GLN A 102 -3.42 -12.87 -3.28
CA GLN A 102 -4.84 -12.60 -3.51
C GLN A 102 -4.97 -11.15 -3.93
N ASP A 103 -5.67 -10.89 -5.03
CA ASP A 103 -5.86 -9.58 -5.63
C ASP A 103 -7.21 -8.94 -5.23
N HIS A 104 -8.14 -9.76 -4.72
CA HIS A 104 -9.49 -9.30 -4.39
C HIS A 104 -9.51 -8.37 -3.16
N HIS A 105 -10.02 -7.15 -3.37
CA HIS A 105 -10.32 -6.18 -2.31
C HIS A 105 -11.81 -6.24 -1.95
N ASN A 106 -12.12 -6.29 -0.65
CA ASN A 106 -13.49 -6.21 -0.13
C ASN A 106 -13.92 -4.76 0.21
N HIS A 107 -13.23 -3.78 -0.35
CA HIS A 107 -13.49 -2.36 -0.20
C HIS A 107 -13.21 -1.66 -1.54
N ASP A 108 -13.80 -0.48 -1.72
CA ASP A 108 -13.46 0.36 -2.85
C ASP A 108 -12.03 0.88 -2.72
N ILE A 109 -11.35 1.00 -3.86
CA ILE A 109 -10.07 1.69 -3.93
C ILE A 109 -10.35 3.19 -4.07
N PRO A 110 -9.84 4.04 -3.18
CA PRO A 110 -10.07 5.48 -3.21
C PRO A 110 -9.64 6.10 -4.51
N LYS A 111 -10.51 6.96 -5.05
CA LYS A 111 -10.18 7.80 -6.20
C LYS A 111 -9.21 8.92 -5.83
N ASN A 112 -9.22 9.38 -4.57
CA ASN A 112 -8.37 10.47 -4.09
C ASN A 112 -7.04 9.94 -3.52
N PRO A 113 -5.88 10.21 -4.17
CA PRO A 113 -4.59 9.79 -3.68
C PRO A 113 -4.25 10.35 -2.29
N ALA A 114 -4.74 11.54 -1.93
CA ALA A 114 -4.44 12.22 -0.67
C ALA A 114 -4.99 11.51 0.57
N GLU A 115 -5.83 10.49 0.40
CA GLU A 115 -6.22 9.59 1.49
C GLU A 115 -5.01 8.88 2.10
N TYR A 116 -3.93 8.72 1.34
CA TYR A 116 -2.70 8.09 1.77
C TYR A 116 -1.60 9.08 2.08
N SER A 117 -1.02 8.99 3.28
CA SER A 117 0.11 9.82 3.69
C SER A 117 1.31 9.71 2.75
N ILE A 118 1.52 8.55 2.11
CA ILE A 118 2.61 8.34 1.14
C ILE A 118 2.36 9.05 -0.20
N ASN A 119 1.11 9.38 -0.51
CA ASN A 119 0.70 10.09 -1.72
C ASN A 119 0.38 11.57 -1.44
N ARG A 120 0.37 11.99 -0.16
CA ARG A 120 0.29 13.40 0.21
C ARG A 120 1.63 14.04 -0.14
N LYS A 121 1.67 14.79 -1.23
CA LYS A 121 2.75 15.76 -1.45
C LYS A 121 2.72 16.74 -0.28
N MET A 122 3.85 16.91 0.40
CA MET A 122 4.02 18.03 1.31
C MET A 122 3.95 19.31 0.45
N PRO A 123 3.16 20.32 0.82
CA PRO A 123 3.28 21.63 0.18
C PRO A 123 4.73 22.10 0.32
N VAL A 124 5.32 22.62 -0.76
CA VAL A 124 6.73 23.03 -0.80
C VAL A 124 7.06 24.00 0.35
N GLU A 125 6.14 24.91 0.67
CA GLU A 125 6.26 25.84 1.80
C GLU A 125 6.39 25.15 3.17
N LEU A 126 5.71 24.01 3.37
CA LEU A 126 5.78 23.24 4.62
C LEU A 126 7.08 22.44 4.71
N GLU A 127 7.52 21.89 3.58
CA GLU A 127 8.81 21.21 3.44
C GLU A 127 9.97 22.17 3.75
N GLU A 128 9.96 23.36 3.13
CA GLU A 128 10.94 24.42 3.39
C GLU A 128 10.96 24.86 4.86
N ARG A 129 9.78 25.00 5.50
CA ARG A 129 9.68 25.34 6.92
C ARG A 129 10.33 24.29 7.81
N ILE A 130 10.07 23.01 7.56
CA ILE A 130 10.64 21.90 8.33
C ILE A 130 12.16 21.86 8.14
N PHE A 131 12.66 22.01 6.91
CA PHE A 131 14.10 22.03 6.65
C PHE A 131 14.82 23.19 7.35
N ARG A 132 14.19 24.37 7.48
CA ARG A 132 14.77 25.49 8.25
C ARG A 132 14.90 25.15 9.74
N TYR A 133 13.93 24.46 10.33
CA TYR A 133 14.00 24.03 11.73
C TYR A 133 15.16 23.05 12.00
N PHE A 134 15.47 22.15 11.06
CA PHE A 134 16.58 21.19 11.21
C PHE A 134 17.98 21.78 10.94
N LYS A 135 18.07 22.93 10.26
CA LYS A 135 19.35 23.64 10.01
C LYS A 135 19.70 24.67 11.08
N GLN A 136 18.82 24.92 12.05
CA GLN A 136 19.02 25.89 13.12
C GLN A 136 19.39 25.26 14.47
N GLY A 137 19.60 23.94 14.53
CA GLY A 137 20.18 23.22 15.68
C GLY A 137 21.51 22.60 15.29
#